data_AF-A0A645DP89-F1
#
_entry.id   AF-A0A645DP89-F1
#
_cell.length_a   1.000
_cell.length_b   1.000
_cell.length_c   1.000
_cell.angle_alpha   90.00
_cell.angle_beta   90.00
_cell.angle_gamma   90.00
#
_symmetry.space_group_name_H-M   'P 1'
#
loop_
_entity.id
_entity.type
_entity.pdbx_description
1 polymer ?
#
loop_
_entity_poly.entity_id
_entity_poly.type
_entity_poly.pdbx_seq_one_letter_code
_entity_poly.pdbx_strand_id
1 'polypeptide(L)'
;MKNAEVKDNEKYEGAAPTDTVICSVVLDDEGKIKSVLFDTVQVRTKFTVEGKLVEGDYTAPVLSKIDKGEAYGMRKASAIGKEWFEQIAAFEAYCIGKTVAEIQAMPTKVANESHPTVPDVADLATTVTIDVGGYIEALVKAASLAK
;
A
#
# COMPACT_ATOMS: atom_id res chain seq x y z
N MET A 1 -3.60 -8.74 -10.02
CA MET A 1 -4.95 -9.30 -10.27
C MET A 1 -4.94 -10.76 -9.87
N LYS A 2 -6.01 -11.29 -9.26
CA LYS A 2 -6.14 -12.73 -8.99
C LYS A 2 -7.07 -13.32 -10.04
N ASN A 3 -6.65 -14.39 -10.71
CA ASN A 3 -7.47 -15.06 -11.71
C ASN A 3 -8.58 -15.86 -11.02
N ALA A 4 -9.74 -15.94 -11.68
CA ALA A 4 -10.72 -16.97 -11.38
C ALA A 4 -10.23 -18.29 -11.98
N GLU A 5 -10.36 -19.39 -11.26
CA GLU A 5 -9.85 -20.68 -11.71
C GLU A 5 -10.74 -21.85 -11.29
N VAL A 6 -10.67 -22.94 -12.06
CA VAL A 6 -11.25 -24.24 -11.69
C VAL A 6 -10.09 -25.15 -11.31
N LYS A 7 -10.09 -25.65 -10.08
CA LYS A 7 -9.05 -26.56 -9.57
C LYS A 7 -9.73 -27.67 -8.78
N ASP A 8 -9.36 -28.92 -9.07
CA ASP A 8 -9.92 -30.11 -8.41
C ASP A 8 -11.47 -30.16 -8.46
N ASN A 9 -12.04 -29.75 -9.60
CA ASN A 9 -13.49 -29.56 -9.84
C ASN A 9 -14.17 -28.50 -8.97
N GLU A 10 -13.42 -27.72 -8.20
CA GLU A 10 -13.93 -26.58 -7.44
C GLU A 10 -13.67 -25.26 -8.18
N LYS A 11 -14.62 -24.32 -8.06
CA LYS A 11 -14.53 -22.98 -8.67
C LYS A 11 -14.04 -21.97 -7.65
N TYR A 12 -12.97 -21.26 -7.98
CA TYR A 12 -12.39 -20.21 -7.16
C TYR A 12 -12.61 -18.85 -7.84
N GLU A 13 -13.13 -17.90 -7.08
CA GLU A 13 -13.35 -16.52 -7.55
C GLU A 13 -12.03 -15.80 -7.85
N GLY A 14 -12.06 -15.00 -8.91
CA GLY A 14 -11.04 -14.02 -9.22
C GLY A 14 -11.29 -12.69 -8.52
N ALA A 15 -10.28 -11.83 -8.52
CA ALA A 15 -10.38 -10.48 -7.97
C ALA A 15 -9.55 -9.48 -8.77
N ALA A 16 -10.18 -8.39 -9.18
CA ALA A 16 -9.54 -7.21 -9.73
C ALA A 16 -9.41 -6.14 -8.62
N PRO A 17 -8.23 -5.97 -8.02
CA PRO A 17 -8.02 -4.91 -7.04
C PRO A 17 -7.90 -3.55 -7.75
N THR A 18 -8.47 -2.52 -7.15
CA THR A 18 -8.25 -1.12 -7.50
C THR A 18 -7.84 -0.39 -6.23
N ASP A 19 -6.67 0.22 -6.27
CA ASP A 19 -6.05 0.88 -5.13
C ASP A 19 -6.07 2.39 -5.37
N THR A 20 -6.61 3.12 -4.40
CA THR A 20 -6.46 4.57 -4.30
C THR A 20 -5.45 4.85 -3.21
N VAL A 21 -4.24 5.28 -3.59
CA VAL A 21 -3.20 5.70 -2.66
C VAL A 21 -3.43 7.14 -2.27
N ILE A 22 -3.40 7.40 -0.96
CA ILE A 22 -3.62 8.71 -0.36
C ILE A 22 -2.32 9.12 0.33
N CYS A 23 -1.92 10.38 0.13
CA CYS A 23 -0.78 10.98 0.83
C CYS A 23 -1.17 12.38 1.31
N SER A 24 -0.93 12.66 2.58
CA SER A 24 -0.96 14.00 3.16
C SER A 24 0.43 14.34 3.66
N VAL A 25 0.96 15.51 3.31
CA VAL A 25 2.31 15.93 3.69
C VAL A 25 2.32 17.37 4.18
N VAL A 26 3.14 17.64 5.19
CA VAL A 26 3.48 18.99 5.66
C VAL A 26 4.99 19.14 5.52
N LEU A 27 5.40 20.20 4.84
CA LEU A 27 6.80 20.56 4.66
C LEU A 27 7.18 21.73 5.58
N ASP A 28 8.43 21.77 6.02
CA ASP A 28 9.01 22.95 6.66
C ASP A 28 9.49 23.98 5.61
N ASP A 29 10.07 25.07 6.10
CA ASP A 29 10.61 26.17 5.28
C ASP A 29 11.82 25.75 4.44
N GLU A 30 12.52 24.68 4.82
CA GLU A 30 13.60 24.06 4.05
C GLU A 30 13.11 22.98 3.07
N GLY A 31 11.80 22.71 3.03
CA GLY A 31 11.20 21.69 2.17
C GLY A 31 11.40 20.25 2.68
N LYS A 32 11.76 20.06 3.95
CA LYS A 32 11.83 18.75 4.61
C LYS A 32 10.46 18.36 5.14
N ILE A 33 10.23 17.06 5.23
CA ILE A 33 8.97 16.47 5.67
C ILE A 33 8.87 16.61 7.19
N LYS A 34 7.95 17.47 7.63
CA LYS A 34 7.63 17.67 9.05
C LYS A 34 6.59 16.65 9.53
N SER A 35 5.65 16.27 8.66
CA SER A 35 4.74 15.15 8.87
C SER A 35 4.27 14.58 7.54
N VAL A 36 4.06 13.26 7.48
CA VAL A 36 3.44 12.59 6.35
C VAL A 36 2.50 11.51 6.85
N LEU A 37 1.38 11.33 6.15
CA LEU A 37 0.44 10.23 6.36
C LEU A 37 0.13 9.59 5.02
N PHE A 38 0.17 8.26 4.97
CA PHE A 38 -0.16 7.45 3.82
C PHE A 38 -1.32 6.51 4.14
N ASP A 39 -2.24 6.36 3.19
CA ASP A 39 -3.31 5.37 3.30
C ASP A 39 -3.58 4.75 1.93
N THR A 40 -4.32 3.65 1.92
CA THR A 40 -4.82 3.06 0.69
C THR A 40 -6.24 2.57 0.89
N VAL A 41 -7.13 3.03 0.02
CA VAL A 41 -8.42 2.38 -0.18
C VAL A 41 -8.24 1.31 -1.24
N GLN A 42 -8.28 0.04 -0.84
CA GLN A 42 -8.21 -1.11 -1.74
C GLN A 42 -9.60 -1.74 -1.89
N VAL A 43 -10.18 -1.59 -3.08
CA VAL A 43 -11.45 -2.22 -3.47
C VAL A 43 -11.13 -3.45 -4.30
N ARG A 44 -11.78 -4.59 -4.01
CA ARG A 44 -11.61 -5.83 -4.77
C ARG A 44 -12.91 -6.19 -5.46
N THR A 45 -12.97 -5.95 -6.76
CA THR A 45 -14.09 -6.38 -7.59
C THR A 45 -13.92 -7.86 -7.89
N LYS A 46 -14.78 -8.69 -7.29
CA LYS A 46 -14.76 -10.14 -7.44
C LYS A 46 -15.53 -10.59 -8.67
N PHE A 47 -15.05 -11.65 -9.30
CA PHE A 47 -15.72 -12.24 -10.45
C PHE A 47 -15.60 -13.77 -10.46
N THR A 48 -16.61 -14.44 -11.02
CA THR A 48 -16.66 -15.90 -11.15
C THR A 48 -15.80 -16.39 -12.32
N VAL A 49 -15.60 -17.71 -12.44
CA VAL A 49 -14.89 -18.32 -13.58
C VAL A 49 -15.57 -18.07 -14.93
N GLU A 50 -16.85 -17.73 -14.93
CA GLU A 50 -17.62 -17.30 -16.10
C GLU A 50 -17.50 -15.79 -16.40
N GLY A 51 -16.66 -15.07 -15.64
CA GLY A 51 -16.44 -13.63 -15.81
C GLY A 51 -17.58 -12.76 -15.30
N LYS A 52 -18.51 -13.31 -14.51
CA LYS A 52 -19.62 -12.55 -13.92
C LYS A 52 -19.16 -11.89 -12.63
N LEU A 53 -19.62 -10.66 -12.38
CA LEU A 53 -19.41 -10.02 -11.09
C LEU A 53 -20.06 -10.87 -9.98
N VAL A 54 -19.33 -11.05 -8.88
CA VAL A 54 -19.90 -11.63 -7.67
C VAL A 54 -20.69 -10.53 -6.96
N GLU A 55 -21.95 -10.80 -6.65
CA GLU A 55 -22.79 -9.87 -5.90
C GLU A 55 -22.19 -9.62 -4.52
N GLY A 56 -22.16 -8.36 -4.11
CA GLY A 56 -21.63 -7.93 -2.82
C GLY A 56 -22.59 -6.98 -2.12
N ASP A 57 -22.26 -6.63 -0.88
CA ASP A 57 -22.95 -5.56 -0.18
C ASP A 57 -22.45 -4.20 -0.68
N TYR A 58 -23.20 -3.61 -1.61
CA TYR A 58 -22.91 -2.30 -2.19
C TYR A 58 -23.25 -1.13 -1.24
N THR A 59 -23.80 -1.41 -0.05
CA THR A 59 -24.12 -0.41 0.97
C THR A 59 -23.08 -0.35 2.09
N ALA A 60 -22.19 -1.35 2.16
CA ALA A 60 -21.11 -1.38 3.13
C ALA A 60 -20.15 -0.19 2.92
N PRO A 61 -19.64 0.41 4.01
CA PRO A 61 -18.66 1.49 3.90
C PRO A 61 -17.36 0.98 3.28
N VAL A 62 -16.80 1.76 2.36
CA VAL A 62 -15.49 1.50 1.77
C VAL A 62 -14.41 2.05 2.71
N LEU A 63 -13.89 1.17 3.56
CA LEU A 63 -12.86 1.52 4.54
C LEU A 63 -11.46 1.47 3.94
N SER A 64 -10.62 2.42 4.36
CA SER A 64 -9.19 2.43 4.07
C SER A 64 -8.45 1.32 4.81
N LYS A 65 -7.15 1.14 4.54
CA LYS A 65 -6.35 0.13 5.26
C LYS A 65 -6.08 0.56 6.70
N ILE A 66 -5.92 1.85 6.97
CA ILE A 66 -5.83 2.35 8.35
C ILE A 66 -7.14 2.10 9.09
N ASP A 67 -8.29 2.46 8.51
CA ASP A 67 -9.60 2.26 9.15
C ASP A 67 -9.91 0.79 9.41
N LYS A 68 -9.43 -0.11 8.55
CA LYS A 68 -9.53 -1.56 8.76
C LYS A 68 -8.63 -2.03 9.92
N GLY A 69 -7.47 -1.41 10.14
CA GLY A 69 -6.50 -1.83 11.16
C GLY A 69 -6.18 -3.32 11.07
N GLU A 70 -6.31 -4.05 12.19
CA GLU A 70 -6.12 -5.51 12.26
C GLU A 70 -7.09 -6.29 11.34
N ALA A 71 -8.28 -5.75 11.04
CA ALA A 71 -9.24 -6.42 10.16
C ALA A 71 -8.77 -6.47 8.70
N TYR A 72 -7.74 -5.71 8.31
CA TYR A 72 -7.10 -5.87 7.00
C TYR A 72 -6.42 -7.24 6.86
N GLY A 73 -5.86 -7.76 7.96
CA GLY A 73 -5.39 -9.14 8.09
C GLY A 73 -4.08 -9.48 7.37
N MET A 74 -3.21 -8.50 7.13
CA MET A 74 -1.92 -8.71 6.46
C MET A 74 -0.93 -9.51 7.32
N ARG A 75 -1.09 -9.53 8.65
CA ARG A 75 -0.16 -10.20 9.57
C ARG A 75 0.07 -11.66 9.19
N LYS A 76 -0.97 -12.34 8.70
CA LYS A 76 -0.91 -13.76 8.25
C LYS A 76 -0.04 -13.98 7.01
N ALA A 77 0.06 -12.98 6.14
CA ALA A 77 0.83 -13.04 4.90
C ALA A 77 2.19 -12.32 5.03
N SER A 78 2.40 -11.55 6.10
CA SER A 78 3.59 -10.77 6.35
C SER A 78 4.71 -11.66 6.90
N ALA A 79 5.82 -11.77 6.16
CA ALA A 79 6.99 -12.55 6.59
C ALA A 79 7.64 -12.02 7.89
N ILE A 80 7.41 -10.74 8.21
CA ILE A 80 7.89 -10.08 9.43
C ILE A 80 6.84 -10.06 10.55
N GLY A 81 5.67 -10.70 10.35
CA GLY A 81 4.61 -10.77 11.35
C GLY A 81 3.97 -9.43 11.72
N LYS A 82 4.11 -8.41 10.86
CA LYS A 82 3.51 -7.08 11.05
C LYS A 82 2.29 -6.85 10.16
N GLU A 83 1.30 -6.16 10.69
CA GLU A 83 0.17 -5.63 9.90
C GLU A 83 0.60 -4.51 8.96
N TRP A 84 -0.26 -4.20 7.98
CA TRP A 84 0.03 -3.14 7.00
C TRP A 84 0.20 -1.76 7.65
N PHE A 85 -0.65 -1.41 8.61
CA PHE A 85 -0.61 -0.10 9.27
C PHE A 85 0.67 0.08 10.11
N GLU A 86 1.24 -1.01 10.64
CA GLU A 86 2.52 -0.95 11.36
C GLU A 86 3.69 -0.69 10.40
N GLN A 87 3.63 -1.25 9.18
CA GLN A 87 4.66 -1.09 8.17
C GLN A 87 4.61 0.31 7.54
N ILE A 88 3.42 0.81 7.21
CA ILE A 88 3.30 2.16 6.66
C ILE A 88 3.73 3.23 7.67
N ALA A 89 3.40 3.05 8.96
CA ALA A 89 3.83 3.96 10.03
C ALA A 89 5.36 3.98 10.19
N ALA A 90 6.03 2.83 10.01
CA ALA A 90 7.49 2.79 10.00
C ALA A 90 8.08 3.55 8.79
N PHE A 91 7.44 3.46 7.62
CA PHE A 91 7.84 4.24 6.45
C PHE A 91 7.59 5.74 6.63
N GLU A 92 6.46 6.14 7.20
CA GLU A 92 6.16 7.53 7.55
C GLU A 92 7.20 8.12 8.51
N ALA A 93 7.55 7.37 9.56
CA ALA A 93 8.59 7.77 10.52
C ALA A 93 9.96 7.97 9.85
N TYR A 94 10.31 7.10 8.90
CA TYR A 94 11.55 7.24 8.13
C TYR A 94 11.57 8.50 7.27
N CYS A 95 10.41 8.96 6.79
CA CYS A 95 10.29 10.16 5.96
C CYS A 95 10.58 11.45 6.73
N ILE A 96 10.35 11.47 8.05
CA ILE A 96 10.46 12.69 8.86
C ILE A 96 11.90 13.25 8.83
N GLY A 97 12.00 14.56 8.60
CA GLY A 97 13.26 15.30 8.53
C GLY A 97 14.02 15.16 7.21
N LYS A 98 13.55 14.31 6.29
CA LYS A 98 14.11 14.17 4.93
C LYS A 98 13.33 15.04 3.94
N THR A 99 13.98 15.38 2.85
CA THR A 99 13.36 16.00 1.68
C THR A 99 12.66 14.95 0.82
N VAL A 100 11.69 15.39 0.02
CA VAL A 100 10.98 14.52 -0.94
C VAL A 100 11.94 13.88 -1.94
N ALA A 101 13.00 14.60 -2.35
CA ALA A 101 14.02 14.10 -3.26
C ALA A 101 14.83 12.95 -2.63
N GLU A 102 15.17 13.05 -1.34
CA GLU A 102 15.86 11.97 -0.62
C GLU A 102 14.99 10.70 -0.51
N ILE A 103 13.68 10.86 -0.28
CA ILE A 103 12.75 9.71 -0.24
C ILE A 103 12.59 9.08 -1.62
N GLN A 104 12.47 9.90 -2.67
CA GLN A 104 12.36 9.41 -4.04
C GLN A 104 13.63 8.68 -4.50
N ALA A 105 14.80 9.09 -4.03
CA ALA A 105 16.08 8.48 -4.38
C ALA A 105 16.49 7.32 -3.46
N MET A 106 15.66 6.94 -2.48
CA MET A 106 16.07 5.88 -1.55
C MET A 106 16.20 4.52 -2.26
N PRO A 107 17.16 3.68 -1.85
CA PRO A 107 17.30 2.33 -2.37
C PRO A 107 16.02 1.49 -2.19
N THR A 108 15.62 0.83 -3.28
CA THR A 108 14.54 -0.17 -3.29
C THR A 108 14.99 -1.41 -4.06
N LYS A 109 14.28 -2.53 -3.85
CA LYS A 109 14.50 -3.79 -4.56
C LYS A 109 13.19 -4.41 -5.02
N VAL A 110 13.30 -5.23 -6.06
CA VAL A 110 12.21 -6.09 -6.54
C VAL A 110 12.16 -7.33 -5.65
N ALA A 111 11.13 -7.44 -4.81
CA ALA A 111 10.89 -8.65 -4.04
C ALA A 111 10.13 -9.71 -4.87
N ASN A 112 9.19 -9.26 -5.70
CA ASN A 112 8.48 -10.06 -6.71
C ASN A 112 7.72 -9.11 -7.67
N GLU A 113 7.03 -9.67 -8.68
CA GLU A 113 6.27 -8.88 -9.66
C GLU A 113 5.21 -7.95 -9.04
N SER A 114 4.61 -8.33 -7.91
CA SER A 114 3.62 -7.50 -7.20
C SER A 114 4.25 -6.51 -6.21
N HIS A 115 5.57 -6.61 -5.96
CA HIS A 115 6.31 -5.77 -5.02
C HIS A 115 7.66 -5.35 -5.62
N PRO A 116 7.66 -4.55 -6.71
CA PRO A 116 8.88 -4.14 -7.41
C PRO A 116 9.75 -3.13 -6.65
N THR A 117 9.21 -2.45 -5.63
CA THR A 117 9.85 -1.32 -4.95
C THR A 117 9.78 -1.46 -3.42
N VAL A 118 10.17 -2.61 -2.89
CA VAL A 118 10.29 -2.81 -1.44
C VAL A 118 11.53 -2.05 -0.94
N PRO A 119 11.50 -1.35 0.20
CA PRO A 119 12.67 -0.65 0.71
C PRO A 119 13.90 -1.57 0.88
N ASP A 120 15.06 -1.09 0.45
CA ASP A 120 16.34 -1.79 0.60
C ASP A 120 17.34 -0.95 1.40
N VAL A 121 16.84 -0.29 2.45
CA VAL A 121 17.64 0.46 3.43
C VAL A 121 17.57 -0.26 4.77
N ALA A 122 18.68 -0.30 5.51
CA ALA A 122 18.80 -1.08 6.75
C ALA A 122 17.70 -0.73 7.78
N ASP A 123 17.36 0.55 7.90
CA ASP A 123 16.34 1.08 8.82
C ASP A 123 14.94 0.53 8.53
N LEU A 124 14.65 0.17 7.27
CA LEU A 124 13.34 -0.29 6.82
C LEU A 124 13.29 -1.78 6.45
N ALA A 125 14.43 -2.40 6.11
CA ALA A 125 14.48 -3.75 5.56
C ALA A 125 13.89 -4.84 6.48
N THR A 126 13.84 -4.58 7.79
CA THR A 126 13.25 -5.51 8.80
C THR A 126 11.86 -5.09 9.27
N THR A 127 11.39 -3.91 8.87
CA THR A 127 10.17 -3.30 9.38
C THR A 127 9.14 -3.01 8.29
N VAL A 128 9.55 -2.94 7.02
CA VAL A 128 8.72 -2.62 5.86
C VAL A 128 9.03 -3.60 4.74
N THR A 129 8.04 -4.44 4.43
CA THR A 129 8.09 -5.44 3.33
C THR A 129 7.03 -5.18 2.27
N ILE A 130 6.20 -4.14 2.46
CA ILE A 130 5.25 -3.67 1.45
C ILE A 130 5.99 -2.95 0.31
N ASP A 131 5.35 -2.93 -0.85
CA ASP A 131 5.75 -2.08 -1.96
C ASP A 131 5.50 -0.61 -1.59
N VAL A 132 6.49 0.27 -1.79
CA VAL A 132 6.36 1.70 -1.42
C VAL A 132 6.34 2.66 -2.59
N GLY A 133 6.52 2.19 -3.82
CA GLY A 133 6.61 3.04 -5.02
C GLY A 133 5.39 3.94 -5.19
N GLY A 134 4.19 3.38 -5.02
CA GLY A 134 2.95 4.17 -5.08
C GLY A 134 2.86 5.27 -4.01
N TYR A 135 3.40 5.05 -2.80
CA TYR A 135 3.44 6.08 -1.75
C TYR A 135 4.49 7.15 -2.06
N ILE A 136 5.64 6.78 -2.62
CA ILE A 136 6.66 7.73 -3.08
C ILE A 136 6.09 8.63 -4.18
N GLU A 137 5.40 8.06 -5.17
CA GLU A 137 4.73 8.82 -6.23
C GLU A 137 3.66 9.77 -5.67
N ALA A 138 2.85 9.29 -4.73
CA ALA A 138 1.84 10.10 -4.06
C ALA A 138 2.47 11.23 -3.23
N LEU A 139 3.60 10.99 -2.57
CA LEU A 139 4.37 12.00 -1.83
C LEU A 139 4.91 13.08 -2.76
N VAL A 140 5.52 12.70 -3.88
CA VAL A 140 6.03 13.66 -4.89
C VAL A 140 4.89 14.53 -5.42
N LYS A 141 3.74 13.92 -5.71
CA LYS A 141 2.54 14.64 -6.18
C LYS A 141 1.98 15.56 -5.10
N ALA A 142 1.86 15.12 -3.85
CA ALA A 142 1.35 15.95 -2.76
C ALA A 142 2.26 17.15 -2.49
N ALA A 143 3.58 16.93 -2.49
CA ALA A 143 4.57 17.99 -2.27
C ALA A 143 4.62 19.03 -3.39
N SER A 144 4.28 18.66 -4.63
CA SER A 144 4.20 19.64 -5.73
C SER A 144 2.98 20.55 -5.64
N LEU A 145 1.91 20.10 -4.96
CA LEU A 145 0.69 20.87 -4.71
C LEU A 145 0.74 21.71 -3.43
N ALA A 146 1.72 21.45 -2.55
CA ALA A 146 1.92 22.19 -1.30
C ALA A 146 2.69 23.51 -1.48
N LYS A 147 3.19 23.79 -2.69
CA LYS A 147 3.91 25.01 -3.08
C LYS A 147 2.96 26.06 -3.63
#